data_AF-A0A528A1Z6-F1
#
_entry.id   AF-A0A528A1Z6-F1
#
_cell.length_a   1.000
_cell.length_b   1.000
_cell.length_c   1.000
_cell.angle_alpha   90.00
_cell.angle_beta   90.00
_cell.angle_gamma   90.00
#
_symmetry.space_group_name_H-M   'P 1'
#
loop_
_entity.id
_entity.type
_entity.pdbx_description
1 polymer ?
#
loop_
_entity_poly.entity_id
_entity_poly.type
_entity_poly.pdbx_seq_one_letter_code
_entity_poly.pdbx_strand_id
1 'polypeptide(L)'
;MTDQLSLYNGALIKLGQPRLSALTDEGKARRALDAEYAKTVKACLEAAFWNFAMRLVQLEATPSEASNFGYRYIFDKPDDWLRTAGVTTDPYGKAPLLDYDDRASTIVADIAIIYFRYVSNDEDYGMDLGLWPQSFVDYVETCLAWSTCEEITGSADRKDRLEKARDKAKSKASNTDAMNEAVTRYPPPGRLVQSRGSSSRGRPLGLR
;
A
#
# COMPACT_ATOMS: atom_id res chain seq x y z
N MET A 1 9.03 -16.74 -9.80
CA MET A 1 8.96 -16.61 -8.34
C MET A 1 10.07 -15.67 -7.94
N THR A 2 9.74 -14.58 -7.26
CA THR A 2 10.74 -13.61 -6.80
C THR A 2 11.37 -14.15 -5.53
N ASP A 3 12.69 -14.05 -5.44
CA ASP A 3 13.48 -14.40 -4.27
C ASP A 3 14.47 -13.28 -3.98
N GLN A 4 14.99 -13.22 -2.76
CA GLN A 4 15.90 -12.14 -2.35
C GLN A 4 17.14 -12.07 -3.25
N LEU A 5 17.63 -13.23 -3.75
CA LEU A 5 18.79 -13.28 -4.63
C LEU A 5 18.50 -12.69 -6.02
N SER A 6 17.36 -13.00 -6.63
CA SER A 6 16.98 -12.37 -7.91
C SER A 6 16.81 -10.87 -7.78
N LEU A 7 16.21 -10.38 -6.69
CA LEU A 7 16.06 -8.95 -6.44
C LEU A 7 17.42 -8.23 -6.31
N TYR A 8 18.36 -8.83 -5.60
CA TYR A 8 19.71 -8.26 -5.42
C TYR A 8 20.43 -8.23 -6.76
N ASN A 9 20.33 -9.32 -7.52
CA ASN A 9 20.91 -9.40 -8.84
C ASN A 9 20.28 -8.40 -9.82
N GLY A 10 18.98 -8.15 -9.75
CA GLY A 10 18.30 -7.12 -10.53
C GLY A 10 18.82 -5.71 -10.21
N ALA A 11 19.00 -5.40 -8.93
CA ALA A 11 19.61 -4.13 -8.50
C ALA A 11 21.06 -3.99 -8.99
N LEU A 12 21.88 -5.05 -8.89
CA LEU A 12 23.28 -5.05 -9.34
C LEU A 12 23.41 -4.88 -10.85
N ILE A 13 22.52 -5.50 -11.63
CA ILE A 13 22.48 -5.31 -13.09
C ILE A 13 22.22 -3.84 -13.43
N LYS A 14 21.30 -3.16 -12.73
CA LYS A 14 21.03 -1.73 -12.94
C LYS A 14 22.22 -0.85 -12.57
N LEU A 15 23.05 -1.29 -11.62
CA LEU A 15 24.31 -0.64 -11.26
C LEU A 15 25.48 -0.95 -12.20
N GLY A 16 25.34 -1.97 -13.06
CA GLY A 16 26.42 -2.45 -13.93
C GLY A 16 27.46 -3.32 -13.19
N GLN A 17 27.07 -3.92 -12.06
CA GLN A 17 27.91 -4.76 -11.22
C GLN A 17 27.70 -6.25 -11.56
N PRO A 18 28.68 -7.13 -11.27
CA PRO A 18 28.51 -8.56 -11.44
C PRO A 18 27.42 -9.11 -10.51
N ARG A 19 26.77 -10.19 -10.94
CA ARG A 19 25.75 -10.90 -10.16
C ARG A 19 26.38 -11.64 -8.99
N LEU A 20 25.65 -11.74 -7.90
CA LEU A 20 25.93 -12.64 -6.78
C LEU A 20 25.55 -14.07 -7.16
N SER A 21 26.36 -15.02 -6.72
CA SER A 21 26.09 -16.45 -6.89
C SER A 21 25.24 -17.00 -5.75
N ALA A 22 25.42 -16.48 -4.55
CA ALA A 22 24.65 -16.84 -3.36
C ALA A 22 24.51 -15.65 -2.39
N LEU A 23 23.51 -15.74 -1.49
CA LEU A 23 23.34 -14.76 -0.41
C LEU A 23 24.46 -14.86 0.66
N THR A 24 25.24 -15.94 0.63
CA THR A 24 26.42 -16.15 1.48
C THR A 24 27.69 -15.52 0.92
N ASP A 25 27.65 -14.95 -0.28
CA ASP A 25 28.82 -14.34 -0.89
C ASP A 25 29.30 -13.13 -0.07
N GLU A 26 30.53 -13.21 0.42
CA GLU A 26 31.15 -12.09 1.12
C GLU A 26 31.65 -11.05 0.12
N GLY A 27 30.87 -9.99 -0.06
CA GLY A 27 31.23 -8.88 -0.95
C GLY A 27 30.73 -7.54 -0.43
N LYS A 28 31.43 -6.47 -0.78
CA LYS A 28 31.02 -5.09 -0.45
C LYS A 28 29.60 -4.80 -0.95
N ALA A 29 29.29 -5.22 -2.18
CA ALA A 29 27.98 -5.04 -2.78
C ALA A 29 26.86 -5.76 -2.02
N ARG A 30 27.12 -6.98 -1.53
CA ARG A 30 26.17 -7.75 -0.71
C ARG A 30 25.88 -7.05 0.62
N ARG A 31 26.93 -6.61 1.33
CA ARG A 31 26.81 -5.91 2.62
C ARG A 31 26.02 -4.60 2.50
N ALA A 32 26.29 -3.82 1.44
CA ALA A 32 25.56 -2.60 1.15
C ALA A 32 24.06 -2.86 0.90
N LEU A 33 23.75 -3.90 0.11
CA LEU A 33 22.37 -4.30 -0.17
C LEU A 33 21.65 -4.81 1.09
N ASP A 34 22.32 -5.61 1.91
CA ASP A 34 21.76 -6.11 3.18
C ASP A 34 21.41 -4.97 4.14
N ALA A 35 22.29 -3.98 4.26
CA ALA A 35 22.08 -2.84 5.15
C ALA A 35 20.84 -2.01 4.75
N GLU A 36 20.59 -1.84 3.45
CA GLU A 36 19.50 -1.01 2.94
C GLU A 36 18.22 -1.79 2.63
N TYR A 37 18.25 -3.13 2.63
CA TYR A 37 17.14 -3.97 2.16
C TYR A 37 15.84 -3.71 2.93
N ALA A 38 15.84 -3.92 4.25
CA ALA A 38 14.64 -3.81 5.07
C ALA A 38 14.00 -2.41 4.99
N LYS A 39 14.84 -1.36 5.07
CA LYS A 39 14.40 0.03 4.99
C LYS A 39 13.83 0.37 3.61
N THR A 40 14.49 -0.08 2.54
CA THR A 40 14.08 0.21 1.16
C THR A 40 12.77 -0.50 0.82
N VAL A 41 12.62 -1.77 1.20
CA VAL A 41 11.38 -2.53 0.97
C VAL A 41 10.23 -1.90 1.73
N LYS A 42 10.43 -1.54 3.01
CA LYS A 42 9.42 -0.83 3.81
C LYS A 42 8.99 0.49 3.14
N ALA A 43 9.96 1.29 2.70
CA ALA A 43 9.67 2.55 2.01
C ALA A 43 8.93 2.33 0.67
N CYS A 44 9.26 1.28 -0.08
CA CYS A 44 8.56 0.91 -1.31
C CYS A 44 7.11 0.50 -1.05
N LEU A 45 6.86 -0.28 0.00
CA LEU A 45 5.50 -0.67 0.41
C LEU A 45 4.69 0.55 0.87
N GLU A 46 5.29 1.47 1.63
CA GLU A 46 4.64 2.71 2.07
C GLU A 46 4.38 3.71 0.93
N ALA A 47 5.04 3.55 -0.22
CA ALA A 47 5.04 4.54 -1.30
C ALA A 47 3.72 4.66 -2.07
N ALA A 48 2.88 3.62 -2.05
CA ALA A 48 1.59 3.57 -2.73
C ALA A 48 0.62 2.59 -2.00
N PHE A 49 -0.61 2.50 -2.48
CA PHE A 49 -1.58 1.51 -2.01
C PHE A 49 -1.52 0.31 -2.94
N TRP A 50 -0.84 -0.75 -2.49
CA TRP A 50 -0.61 -1.95 -3.29
C TRP A 50 -1.69 -3.00 -3.01
N ASN A 51 -2.42 -3.44 -4.03
CA ASN A 51 -3.51 -4.41 -3.89
C ASN A 51 -3.06 -5.73 -3.24
N PHE A 52 -1.89 -6.23 -3.61
CA PHE A 52 -1.36 -7.49 -3.08
C PHE A 52 -1.01 -7.40 -1.59
N ALA A 53 -0.66 -6.21 -1.09
CA ALA A 53 -0.30 -5.97 0.31
C ALA A 53 -1.46 -5.34 1.10
N MET A 54 -2.63 -5.15 0.50
CA MET A 54 -3.79 -4.59 1.17
C MET A 54 -4.48 -5.63 2.03
N ARG A 55 -4.70 -5.27 3.29
CA ARG A 55 -5.43 -6.08 4.27
C ARG A 55 -6.64 -5.31 4.78
N LEU A 56 -7.74 -6.02 5.00
CA LEU A 56 -8.95 -5.51 5.63
C LEU A 56 -9.19 -6.31 6.92
N VAL A 57 -9.20 -5.62 8.06
CA VAL A 57 -9.45 -6.24 9.38
C VAL A 57 -10.61 -5.56 10.08
N GLN A 58 -11.36 -6.31 10.87
CA GLN A 58 -12.31 -5.75 11.83
C GLN A 58 -11.53 -5.40 13.10
N LEU A 59 -11.64 -4.14 13.55
CA LEU A 59 -11.13 -3.71 14.84
C LEU A 59 -12.30 -3.50 15.80
N GLU A 60 -12.12 -3.97 17.02
CA GLU A 60 -13.05 -3.79 18.13
C GLU A 60 -12.47 -2.79 19.13
N ALA A 61 -13.34 -2.04 19.78
CA ALA A 61 -12.91 -0.99 20.70
C ALA A 61 -12.16 -1.58 21.91
N THR A 62 -11.04 -0.94 22.28
CA THR A 62 -10.26 -1.32 23.45
C THR A 62 -11.05 -0.97 24.72
N PRO A 63 -11.49 -1.97 25.52
CA PRO A 63 -12.55 -1.79 26.52
C PRO A 63 -12.18 -0.95 27.75
N SER A 64 -10.90 -0.58 27.90
CA SER A 64 -10.38 0.14 29.08
C SER A 64 -10.13 1.63 28.85
N GLU A 65 -10.17 2.11 27.60
CA GLU A 65 -9.79 3.48 27.27
C GLU A 65 -10.97 4.24 26.65
N ALA A 66 -11.89 4.69 27.51
CA ALA A 66 -12.85 5.71 27.09
C ALA A 66 -12.09 7.03 26.93
N SER A 67 -12.23 7.70 25.78
CA SER A 67 -11.65 9.04 25.62
C SER A 67 -12.29 9.97 26.64
N ASN A 68 -11.47 10.60 27.50
CA ASN A 68 -11.97 11.52 28.52
C ASN A 68 -12.62 12.79 27.91
N PHE A 69 -12.34 13.11 26.63
CA PHE A 69 -12.99 14.18 25.86
C PHE A 69 -12.98 13.86 24.36
N GLY A 70 -14.12 13.99 23.67
CA GLY A 70 -14.24 13.73 22.22
C GLY A 70 -14.82 12.35 21.88
N TYR A 71 -14.26 11.71 20.84
CA TYR A 71 -14.73 10.42 20.30
C TYR A 71 -14.78 9.28 21.34
N ARG A 72 -15.82 8.45 21.30
CA ARG A 72 -16.14 7.51 22.39
C ARG A 72 -15.24 6.26 22.49
N TYR A 73 -14.69 5.76 21.39
CA TYR A 73 -13.99 4.48 21.32
C TYR A 73 -12.58 4.63 20.73
N ILE A 74 -11.63 3.87 21.29
CA ILE A 74 -10.23 3.80 20.84
C ILE A 74 -9.98 2.42 20.26
N PHE A 75 -9.21 2.37 19.18
CA PHE A 75 -8.83 1.16 18.45
C PHE A 75 -7.31 1.12 18.28
N ASP A 76 -6.68 0.02 18.66
CA ASP A 76 -5.26 -0.20 18.44
C ASP A 76 -4.98 -0.63 17.00
N LYS A 77 -3.96 -0.03 16.38
CA LYS A 77 -3.54 -0.44 15.04
C LYS A 77 -2.78 -1.76 15.11
N PRO A 78 -2.93 -2.63 14.11
CA PRO A 78 -2.11 -3.83 13.98
C PRO A 78 -0.61 -3.52 13.91
N ASP A 79 0.23 -4.42 14.45
CA ASP A 79 1.70 -4.27 14.43
C ASP A 79 2.30 -4.31 13.02
N ASP A 80 1.60 -4.95 12.08
CA ASP A 80 1.98 -5.07 10.68
C ASP A 80 1.57 -3.84 9.82
N TRP A 81 1.05 -2.79 10.46
CA TRP A 81 0.57 -1.59 9.78
C TRP A 81 1.72 -0.72 9.23
N LEU A 82 1.70 -0.46 7.93
CA LEU A 82 2.58 0.52 7.28
C LEU A 82 1.84 1.81 6.90
N ARG A 83 0.66 1.68 6.30
CA ARG A 83 -0.05 2.82 5.73
C ARG A 83 -1.56 2.61 5.76
N THR A 84 -2.29 3.60 6.27
CA THR A 84 -3.76 3.62 6.26
C THR A 84 -4.28 3.84 4.84
N ALA A 85 -5.07 2.90 4.33
CA ALA A 85 -5.76 3.03 3.03
C ALA A 85 -7.21 3.54 3.21
N GLY A 86 -7.87 3.19 4.31
CA GLY A 86 -9.16 3.76 4.68
C GLY A 86 -9.80 3.07 5.88
N VAL A 87 -10.72 3.78 6.51
CA VAL A 87 -11.57 3.26 7.59
C VAL A 87 -13.00 3.19 7.09
N THR A 88 -13.69 2.09 7.34
CA THR A 88 -15.04 1.81 6.83
C THR A 88 -15.94 1.27 7.94
N THR A 89 -17.25 1.46 7.79
CA THR A 89 -18.25 0.99 8.76
C THR A 89 -18.84 -0.37 8.39
N ASP A 90 -18.58 -0.85 7.18
CA ASP A 90 -19.08 -2.12 6.66
C ASP A 90 -17.97 -3.13 6.37
N PRO A 91 -18.25 -4.44 6.47
CA PRO A 91 -17.27 -5.49 6.21
C PRO A 91 -16.83 -5.57 4.74
N TYR A 92 -17.55 -4.93 3.81
CA TYR A 92 -17.20 -4.92 2.39
C TYR A 92 -16.31 -3.71 2.02
N GLY A 93 -16.07 -2.80 2.98
CA GLY A 93 -15.30 -1.58 2.80
C GLY A 93 -15.85 -0.64 1.72
N LYS A 94 -17.18 -0.49 1.66
CA LYS A 94 -17.90 0.37 0.71
C LYS A 94 -18.36 1.69 1.31
N ALA A 95 -18.66 1.72 2.61
CA ALA A 95 -19.13 2.86 3.38
C ALA A 95 -17.95 3.44 4.17
N PRO A 96 -17.31 4.51 3.67
CA PRO A 96 -16.21 5.15 4.38
C PRO A 96 -16.71 5.77 5.68
N LEU A 97 -15.96 5.57 6.76
CA LEU A 97 -16.11 6.35 7.98
C LEU A 97 -15.35 7.65 7.76
N LEU A 98 -16.06 8.78 7.78
CA LEU A 98 -15.44 10.10 7.59
C LEU A 98 -15.05 10.75 8.92
N ASP A 99 -15.75 10.42 9.99
CA ASP A 99 -15.56 11.00 11.32
C ASP A 99 -14.70 10.06 12.19
N TYR A 100 -13.39 10.10 11.98
CA TYR A 100 -12.40 9.43 12.82
C TYR A 100 -11.13 10.29 12.98
N ASP A 101 -10.44 10.09 14.09
CA ASP A 101 -9.12 10.69 14.35
C ASP A 101 -8.05 9.59 14.22
N ASP A 102 -7.17 9.73 13.22
CA ASP A 102 -6.06 8.80 12.99
C ASP A 102 -4.81 9.29 13.74
N ARG A 103 -4.44 8.59 14.82
CA ARG A 103 -3.25 8.89 15.62
C ARG A 103 -2.11 7.95 15.27
N ALA A 104 -0.93 8.18 15.86
CA ALA A 104 0.28 7.42 15.52
C ALA A 104 0.08 5.90 15.66
N SER A 105 -0.46 5.43 16.79
CA SER A 105 -0.67 4.00 17.08
C SER A 105 -2.14 3.61 17.24
N THR A 106 -3.05 4.58 17.31
CA THR A 106 -4.46 4.33 17.61
C THR A 106 -5.37 5.10 16.67
N ILE A 107 -6.59 4.60 16.50
CA ILE A 107 -7.68 5.27 15.79
C ILE A 107 -8.78 5.54 16.81
N VAL A 108 -9.36 6.73 16.77
CA VAL A 108 -10.47 7.08 17.66
C VAL A 108 -11.72 7.40 16.85
N ALA A 109 -12.85 6.81 17.22
CA ALA A 109 -14.14 6.98 16.54
C ALA A 109 -15.33 6.86 17.51
N ASP A 110 -16.52 7.27 17.06
CA ASP A 110 -17.77 7.20 17.86
C ASP A 110 -18.55 5.88 17.72
N ILE A 111 -18.07 4.97 16.87
CA ILE A 111 -18.69 3.66 16.64
C ILE A 111 -17.86 2.55 17.28
N ALA A 112 -18.50 1.48 17.71
CA ALA A 112 -17.85 0.40 18.48
C ALA A 112 -17.06 -0.60 17.62
N ILE A 113 -17.37 -0.69 16.32
CA ILE A 113 -16.71 -1.61 15.38
C ILE A 113 -16.35 -0.82 14.13
N ILE A 114 -15.10 -0.90 13.72
CA ILE A 114 -14.59 -0.33 12.48
C ILE A 114 -13.93 -1.41 11.63
N TYR A 115 -13.95 -1.22 10.32
CA TYR A 115 -13.21 -2.04 9.38
C TYR A 115 -12.05 -1.23 8.83
N PHE A 116 -10.84 -1.66 9.15
CA PHE A 116 -9.61 -0.97 8.86
C PHE A 116 -8.92 -1.58 7.65
N ARG A 117 -8.76 -0.79 6.60
CA ARG A 117 -8.02 -1.16 5.40
C ARG A 117 -6.65 -0.49 5.43
N TYR A 118 -5.60 -1.30 5.30
CA TYR A 118 -4.23 -0.82 5.36
C TYR A 118 -3.28 -1.63 4.50
N VAL A 119 -2.10 -1.08 4.24
CA VAL A 119 -0.97 -1.81 3.64
C VAL A 119 -0.23 -2.51 4.78
N SER A 120 -0.15 -3.83 4.69
CA SER A 120 0.50 -4.70 5.66
C SER A 120 1.94 -5.02 5.22
N ASN A 121 2.87 -5.15 6.17
CA ASN A 121 4.21 -5.73 5.97
C ASN A 121 4.33 -7.17 6.51
N ASP A 122 3.21 -7.85 6.72
CA ASP A 122 3.20 -9.24 7.19
C ASP A 122 3.81 -10.20 6.14
N GLU A 123 4.34 -11.32 6.62
CA GLU A 123 5.01 -12.35 5.80
C GLU A 123 4.07 -13.01 4.79
N ASP A 124 2.76 -13.05 5.08
CA ASP A 124 1.73 -13.59 4.18
C ASP A 124 1.16 -12.52 3.21
N TYR A 125 1.58 -11.26 3.34
CA TYR A 125 1.04 -10.13 2.58
C TYR A 125 2.16 -9.31 1.92
N GLY A 126 2.55 -8.17 2.50
CA GLY A 126 3.47 -7.23 1.86
C GLY A 126 4.89 -7.76 1.75
N MET A 127 5.31 -8.65 2.65
CA MET A 127 6.64 -9.26 2.62
C MET A 127 6.66 -10.61 1.88
N ASP A 128 5.51 -11.11 1.40
CA ASP A 128 5.47 -12.29 0.54
C ASP A 128 5.98 -11.93 -0.87
N LEU A 129 7.26 -12.24 -1.10
CA LEU A 129 7.92 -12.06 -2.40
C LEU A 129 7.20 -12.80 -3.54
N GLY A 130 6.47 -13.87 -3.24
CA GLY A 130 5.69 -14.64 -4.20
C GLY A 130 4.48 -13.87 -4.77
N LEU A 131 3.92 -12.95 -3.99
CA LEU A 131 2.77 -12.12 -4.39
C LEU A 131 3.18 -10.86 -5.15
N TRP A 132 4.48 -10.53 -5.18
CA TRP A 132 4.96 -9.30 -5.78
C TRP A 132 4.80 -9.32 -7.31
N PRO A 133 4.00 -8.39 -7.88
CA PRO A 133 3.91 -8.28 -9.33
C PRO A 133 5.25 -7.80 -9.91
N GLN A 134 5.56 -8.21 -11.15
CA GLN A 134 6.84 -7.89 -11.79
C GLN A 134 7.12 -6.37 -11.83
N SER A 135 6.08 -5.54 -11.98
CA SER A 135 6.21 -4.09 -11.94
C SER A 135 6.69 -3.55 -10.59
N PHE A 136 6.26 -4.18 -9.49
CA PHE A 136 6.72 -3.84 -8.14
C PHE A 136 8.13 -4.34 -7.89
N VAL A 137 8.48 -5.56 -8.36
CA VAL A 137 9.85 -6.08 -8.30
C VAL A 137 10.81 -5.11 -8.99
N ASP A 138 10.51 -4.69 -10.23
CA ASP A 138 11.33 -3.72 -10.97
C ASP A 138 11.50 -2.39 -10.21
N TYR A 139 10.47 -1.96 -9.48
CA TYR A 139 10.51 -0.75 -8.65
C TYR A 139 11.44 -0.91 -7.44
N VAL A 140 11.29 -2.00 -6.68
CA VAL A 140 12.14 -2.29 -5.51
C VAL A 140 13.61 -2.45 -5.92
N GLU A 141 13.89 -3.17 -7.01
CA GLU A 141 15.25 -3.29 -7.55
C GLU A 141 15.87 -1.93 -7.87
N THR A 142 15.07 -1.01 -8.45
CA THR A 142 15.55 0.32 -8.83
C THR A 142 15.76 1.20 -7.59
N CYS A 143 14.92 1.07 -6.56
CA CYS A 143 15.13 1.73 -5.27
C CYS A 143 16.39 1.23 -4.56
N LEU A 144 16.63 -0.08 -4.52
CA LEU A 144 17.83 -0.68 -3.94
C LEU A 144 19.09 -0.27 -4.71
N ALA A 145 19.02 -0.26 -6.03
CA ALA A 145 20.10 0.24 -6.86
C ALA A 145 20.41 1.71 -6.55
N TRP A 146 19.38 2.56 -6.39
CA TRP A 146 19.57 3.97 -6.08
C TRP A 146 20.19 4.21 -4.70
N SER A 147 19.71 3.52 -3.65
CA SER A 147 20.25 3.68 -2.28
C SER A 147 21.70 3.21 -2.16
N THR A 148 22.04 2.10 -2.83
CA THR A 148 23.38 1.52 -2.77
C THR A 148 24.36 2.07 -3.83
N CYS A 149 23.90 2.94 -4.73
CA CYS A 149 24.71 3.45 -5.85
C CYS A 149 25.97 4.19 -5.39
N GLU A 150 25.85 5.03 -4.36
CA GLU A 150 26.97 5.81 -3.81
C GLU A 150 28.01 4.89 -3.16
N GLU A 151 27.57 3.93 -2.36
CA GLU A 151 28.48 3.03 -1.65
C GLU A 151 29.24 2.10 -2.60
N ILE A 152 28.54 1.57 -3.61
CA ILE A 152 29.10 0.56 -4.52
C ILE A 152 29.90 1.20 -5.66
N THR A 153 29.31 2.19 -6.35
CA THR A 153 29.87 2.75 -7.60
C THR A 153 30.49 4.14 -7.41
N GLY A 154 30.06 4.91 -6.40
CA GLY A 154 30.59 6.25 -6.12
C GLY A 154 30.31 7.30 -7.20
N SER A 155 29.35 7.06 -8.11
CA SER A 155 29.07 7.92 -9.25
C SER A 155 27.76 8.68 -9.09
N ALA A 156 27.84 10.01 -8.97
CA ALA A 156 26.68 10.90 -8.84
C ALA A 156 25.77 10.88 -10.09
N ASP A 157 26.35 10.95 -11.29
CA ASP A 157 25.59 10.90 -12.55
C ASP A 157 24.71 9.66 -12.68
N ARG A 158 25.19 8.52 -12.16
CA ARG A 158 24.45 7.26 -12.18
C ARG A 158 23.33 7.26 -11.15
N LYS A 159 23.56 7.84 -9.98
CA LYS A 159 22.54 8.05 -8.94
C LYS A 159 21.38 8.91 -9.47
N ASP A 160 21.68 10.00 -10.17
CA ASP A 160 20.65 10.89 -10.76
C ASP A 160 19.82 10.18 -11.85
N ARG A 161 20.46 9.34 -12.68
CA ARG A 161 19.74 8.53 -13.67
C ARG A 161 18.85 7.49 -13.00
N LEU A 162 19.34 6.86 -11.94
CA LEU A 162 18.59 5.88 -11.16
C LEU A 162 17.42 6.53 -10.41
N GLU A 163 17.56 7.77 -9.95
CA GLU A 163 16.45 8.51 -9.34
C GLU A 163 15.31 8.71 -10.34
N LYS A 164 15.60 9.17 -11.55
CA LYS A 164 14.59 9.31 -12.61
C LYS A 164 13.96 7.96 -12.99
N ALA A 165 14.77 6.91 -13.05
CA ALA A 165 14.28 5.57 -13.32
C ALA A 165 13.37 5.04 -12.20
N ARG A 166 13.73 5.32 -10.94
CA ARG A 166 12.96 4.97 -9.73
C ARG A 166 11.58 5.61 -9.77
N ASP A 167 11.51 6.92 -10.03
CA ASP A 167 10.24 7.64 -10.03
C ASP A 167 9.32 7.15 -11.16
N LYS A 168 9.90 6.86 -12.33
CA LYS A 168 9.17 6.25 -13.44
C LYS A 168 8.68 4.83 -13.11
N ALA A 169 9.51 4.02 -12.47
CA ALA A 169 9.15 2.68 -12.04
C ALA A 169 8.03 2.71 -11.00
N LYS A 170 8.10 3.64 -10.03
CA LYS A 170 7.05 3.90 -9.05
C LYS A 170 5.72 4.19 -9.74
N SER A 171 5.68 5.21 -10.60
CA SER A 171 4.43 5.60 -11.28
C SER A 171 3.88 4.48 -12.16
N LYS A 172 4.75 3.74 -12.85
CA LYS A 172 4.32 2.58 -13.66
C LYS A 172 3.69 1.51 -12.76
N ALA A 173 4.39 1.12 -11.70
CA ALA A 173 3.93 0.08 -10.79
C ALA A 173 2.61 0.47 -10.11
N SER A 174 2.53 1.69 -9.55
CA SER A 174 1.33 2.16 -8.87
C SER A 174 0.14 2.29 -9.82
N ASN A 175 0.36 2.76 -11.05
CA ASN A 175 -0.73 2.90 -12.02
C ASN A 175 -1.22 1.54 -12.52
N THR A 176 -0.31 0.61 -12.80
CA THR A 176 -0.69 -0.75 -13.20
C THR A 176 -1.47 -1.44 -12.09
N ASP A 177 -1.04 -1.29 -10.84
CA ASP A 177 -1.75 -1.88 -9.72
C ASP A 177 -3.12 -1.22 -9.50
N ALA A 178 -3.21 0.11 -9.54
CA ALA A 178 -4.48 0.82 -9.45
C ALA A 178 -5.48 0.42 -10.55
N MET A 179 -5.01 0.08 -11.75
CA MET A 179 -5.86 -0.41 -12.85
C MET A 179 -6.41 -1.82 -12.62
N ASN A 180 -5.79 -2.62 -11.75
CA ASN A 180 -6.29 -3.95 -11.39
C ASN A 180 -7.48 -3.89 -10.41
N GLU A 181 -7.70 -2.76 -9.74
CA GLU A 181 -8.91 -2.53 -8.95
C GLU A 181 -10.11 -2.26 -9.90
N ALA A 182 -11.30 -2.73 -9.52
CA ALA A 182 -12.50 -2.41 -10.28
C ALA A 182 -12.70 -0.89 -10.34
N VAL A 183 -12.67 -0.33 -11.56
CA VAL A 183 -12.91 1.10 -11.87
C VAL A 183 -14.24 1.61 -11.29
N THR A 184 -15.16 0.71 -10.93
CA THR A 184 -16.51 1.01 -10.47
C THR A 184 -16.62 1.17 -8.96
N ARG A 185 -15.86 2.10 -8.37
CA ARG A 185 -16.45 2.94 -7.31
C ARG A 185 -17.26 4.03 -8.00
N TYR A 186 -18.42 3.66 -8.57
CA TYR A 186 -19.42 4.68 -8.85
C TYR A 186 -19.66 5.38 -7.52
N PRO A 187 -19.47 6.72 -7.45
CA PRO A 187 -19.96 7.47 -6.31
C PRO A 187 -21.40 7.03 -6.07
N PRO A 188 -21.84 6.83 -4.81
CA PRO A 188 -23.25 6.57 -4.56
C PRO A 188 -24.05 7.62 -5.34
N PRO A 189 -25.09 7.21 -6.09
CA PRO A 189 -25.77 8.10 -7.02
C PRO A 189 -26.11 9.38 -6.25
N GLY A 190 -25.59 10.51 -6.73
CA GLY A 190 -25.76 11.78 -6.04
C GLY A 190 -27.24 12.03 -5.80
N ARG A 191 -27.57 12.83 -4.78
CA ARG A 191 -28.96 13.14 -4.36
C ARG A 191 -29.90 13.47 -5.54
N LEU A 192 -29.37 14.07 -6.60
CA LEU A 192 -30.08 14.42 -7.84
C LEU A 192 -30.42 13.23 -8.76
N VAL A 193 -29.59 12.17 -8.78
CA VAL A 193 -29.84 10.93 -9.53
C VAL A 193 -30.87 10.09 -8.78
N GLN A 194 -30.76 10.01 -7.44
CA GLN A 194 -31.75 9.33 -6.60
C GLN A 194 -33.13 9.99 -6.66
N SER A 195 -33.22 11.33 -6.72
CA SER A 195 -34.50 12.04 -6.83
C SER A 195 -35.22 11.80 -8.17
N ARG A 196 -34.51 11.40 -9.23
CA ARG A 196 -35.08 11.12 -10.55
C ARG A 196 -35.60 9.69 -10.69
N GLY A 197 -35.06 8.74 -9.93
CA GLY A 197 -35.56 7.35 -9.91
C GLY A 197 -36.93 7.19 -9.25
N SER A 198 -37.33 8.14 -8.39
CA SER A 198 -38.59 8.08 -7.64
C SER A 198 -39.79 8.73 -8.35
N SER A 199 -39.61 9.40 -9.50
CA SER A 199 -40.69 10.16 -10.15
C SER A 199 -41.48 9.40 -11.21
N SER A 200 -41.41 8.07 -11.25
CA SER A 200 -42.39 7.26 -12.01
C SER A 200 -43.66 7.08 -11.18
N ARG A 201 -44.42 8.17 -10.97
CA ARG A 201 -45.81 8.09 -10.54
C ARG A 201 -46.66 7.69 -11.76
N GLY A 202 -47.32 6.54 -11.64
CA GLY A 202 -48.12 5.93 -12.68
C GLY A 202 -49.15 6.88 -13.31
N ARG A 203 -49.30 6.78 -14.63
CA ARG A 203 -50.43 7.36 -15.35
C ARG A 203 -51.70 6.62 -14.89
N PRO A 204 -52.77 7.31 -14.47
CA PRO A 204 -54.02 6.63 -14.15
C PRO A 204 -54.59 6.08 -15.46
N LEU A 205 -54.87 4.79 -15.46
CA LEU A 205 -55.56 4.10 -16.55
C LEU A 205 -57.06 4.42 -16.44
N GLY A 206 -57.60 5.15 -17.41
CA GLY A 206 -59.04 5.24 -17.64
C GLY A 206 -59.63 6.63 -17.47
N LEU A 207 -60.02 7.23 -18.59
CA LEU A 207 -61.25 8.01 -18.73
C LEU A 207 -61.75 7.78 -20.16
N ARG A 208 -62.99 7.30 -20.25
CA ARG A 208 -63.78 7.16 -21.48
C ARG A 208 -64.13 8.53 -22.06
#